data_AF-E1V3P2-F1
#
_entry.id   AF-E1V3P2-F1
#
_cell.length_a   1.000
_cell.length_b   1.000
_cell.length_c   1.000
_cell.angle_alpha   90.00
_cell.angle_beta   90.00
_cell.angle_gamma   90.00
#
_symmetry.space_group_name_H-M   'P 1'
#
loop_
_entity.id
_entity.type
_entity.pdbx_description
1 polymer ?
#
loop_
_entity_poly.entity_id
_entity_poly.type
_entity_poly.pdbx_seq_one_letter_code
_entity_poly.pdbx_strand_id
1 'polypeptide(L)'
;MAIPHLPDYPLPTASDLPDNRAAWQAEASRSVLLIHDMQEHFIGFYGDDSLLVQRLIENIVRLRDWCHEQGIPVVYTAQPSDQPPSDRALLNDFWGPGLTEADPGRQAIVSALTPAEGETVLTKWRYSAFQRSELRTLMQEWGRDQLLITGVYAHIGCLATALEAFMVDIQAFMVGDAVADFSAEEHHMALNYVASRCGCVTALGDLVGDTSNQPSRDWLRHRVTRLIDGDVTAVAADENLLDYGLDSLQVMNLVAELKTLGVTLSFEELTRTPTLEAWWTLIEQKRLAA
;
A
#
# COMPACT_ATOMS: atom_id res chain seq x y z
N MET A 1 11.53 -13.52 -24.14
CA MET A 1 12.51 -12.49 -23.75
C MET A 1 12.71 -12.56 -22.24
N ALA A 2 13.96 -12.52 -21.77
CA ALA A 2 14.21 -12.37 -20.33
C ALA A 2 13.74 -10.98 -19.87
N ILE A 3 13.39 -10.85 -18.59
CA ILE A 3 13.02 -9.57 -17.99
C ILE A 3 14.25 -8.64 -18.11
N PRO A 4 14.09 -7.41 -18.66
CA PRO A 4 15.20 -6.47 -18.76
C PRO A 4 15.54 -5.84 -17.40
N HIS A 5 16.62 -5.08 -17.34
CA HIS A 5 16.80 -4.13 -16.23
C HIS A 5 15.66 -3.11 -16.24
N LEU A 6 15.05 -2.89 -15.08
CA LEU A 6 13.87 -2.04 -14.92
C LEU A 6 14.27 -0.68 -14.34
N PRO A 7 13.72 0.44 -14.86
CA PRO A 7 14.02 1.76 -14.35
C PRO A 7 13.23 2.08 -13.07
N ASP A 8 13.78 2.97 -12.24
CA ASP A 8 13.04 3.63 -11.17
C ASP A 8 12.01 4.61 -11.74
N TYR A 9 10.86 4.68 -11.08
CA TYR A 9 9.82 5.68 -11.31
C TYR A 9 9.06 5.94 -9.99
N PRO A 10 8.39 7.10 -9.83
CA PRO A 10 7.65 7.39 -8.61
C PRO A 10 6.41 6.48 -8.48
N LEU A 11 6.20 5.90 -7.30
CA LEU A 11 4.93 5.21 -7.00
C LEU A 11 3.76 6.21 -7.03
N PRO A 12 2.58 5.79 -7.48
CA PRO A 12 1.40 6.64 -7.49
C PRO A 12 1.01 7.04 -6.06
N THR A 13 0.57 8.28 -5.90
CA THR A 13 -0.05 8.77 -4.67
C THR A 13 -1.57 8.55 -4.72
N ALA A 14 -2.27 8.77 -3.61
CA ALA A 14 -3.73 8.67 -3.57
C ALA A 14 -4.43 9.55 -4.63
N SER A 15 -3.86 10.72 -4.97
CA SER A 15 -4.40 11.60 -6.02
C SER A 15 -4.15 11.11 -7.45
N ASP A 16 -3.22 10.16 -7.64
CA ASP A 16 -2.90 9.57 -8.95
C ASP A 16 -3.74 8.31 -9.24
N LEU A 17 -4.49 7.82 -8.25
CA LEU A 17 -5.30 6.61 -8.39
C LEU A 17 -6.58 6.88 -9.19
N PRO A 18 -7.01 5.94 -10.05
CA PRO A 18 -8.22 6.10 -10.83
C PRO A 18 -9.48 5.96 -9.96
N ASP A 19 -10.57 6.59 -10.41
CA ASP A 19 -11.88 6.38 -9.81
C ASP A 19 -12.33 4.93 -9.95
N ASN A 20 -12.75 4.34 -8.83
CA ASN A 20 -13.26 2.98 -8.80
C ASN A 20 -14.69 2.91 -9.34
N ARG A 21 -14.96 1.92 -10.20
CA ARG A 21 -16.32 1.63 -10.66
C ARG A 21 -17.17 0.93 -9.60
N ALA A 22 -16.55 0.04 -8.83
CA ALA A 22 -17.19 -0.62 -7.70
C ALA A 22 -17.00 0.21 -6.42
N ALA A 23 -18.00 0.19 -5.54
CA ALA A 23 -17.99 0.93 -4.28
C ALA A 23 -17.69 0.01 -3.06
N TRP A 24 -16.91 -1.05 -3.26
CA TRP A 24 -16.54 -1.95 -2.18
C TRP A 24 -15.58 -1.26 -1.21
N GLN A 25 -15.63 -1.68 0.05
CA GLN A 25 -14.72 -1.22 1.10
C GLN A 25 -14.01 -2.45 1.65
N ALA A 26 -12.71 -2.33 1.92
CA ALA A 26 -11.97 -3.40 2.55
C ALA A 26 -12.41 -3.55 4.02
N GLU A 27 -12.72 -4.77 4.43
CA GLU A 27 -13.16 -5.14 5.76
C GLU A 27 -12.17 -6.17 6.33
N ALA A 28 -11.60 -5.87 7.51
CA ALA A 28 -10.57 -6.71 8.12
C ALA A 28 -11.03 -8.16 8.36
N SER A 29 -12.30 -8.37 8.73
CA SER A 29 -12.87 -9.71 8.96
C SER A 29 -13.01 -10.54 7.68
N ARG A 30 -13.03 -9.89 6.50
CA ARG A 30 -13.25 -10.53 5.19
C ARG A 30 -12.00 -10.58 4.32
N SER A 31 -10.97 -9.82 4.68
CA SER A 31 -9.76 -9.62 3.87
C SER A 31 -8.69 -10.68 4.10
N VAL A 32 -7.92 -10.97 3.06
CA VAL A 32 -6.61 -11.64 3.10
C VAL A 32 -5.61 -10.72 2.40
N LEU A 33 -4.40 -10.59 2.94
CA LEU A 33 -3.29 -9.91 2.26
C LEU A 33 -2.54 -10.92 1.39
N LEU A 34 -2.32 -10.57 0.12
CA LEU A 34 -1.44 -11.27 -0.81
C LEU A 34 -0.21 -10.42 -1.10
N ILE A 35 0.95 -10.92 -0.68
CA ILE A 35 2.28 -10.40 -1.05
C ILE A 35 2.77 -11.20 -2.27
N HIS A 36 2.57 -10.63 -3.46
CA HIS A 36 2.73 -11.33 -4.72
C HIS A 36 4.18 -11.31 -5.23
N ASP A 37 4.82 -12.48 -5.27
CA ASP A 37 6.12 -12.74 -5.92
C ASP A 37 7.25 -11.77 -5.53
N MET A 38 7.29 -11.33 -4.27
CA MET A 38 8.35 -10.48 -3.70
C MET A 38 9.65 -11.25 -3.42
N GLN A 39 10.14 -12.00 -4.41
CA GLN A 39 11.39 -12.77 -4.35
C GLN A 39 12.57 -11.93 -4.84
N GLU A 40 13.76 -12.17 -4.26
CA GLU A 40 15.03 -11.52 -4.60
C GLU A 40 15.32 -11.55 -6.12
N HIS A 41 14.94 -12.62 -6.82
CA HIS A 41 15.07 -12.71 -8.28
C HIS A 41 14.30 -11.62 -9.04
N PHE A 42 13.04 -11.37 -8.68
CA PHE A 42 12.20 -10.40 -9.38
C PHE A 42 12.55 -8.97 -9.00
N ILE A 43 12.91 -8.76 -7.73
CA ILE A 43 13.31 -7.46 -7.21
C ILE A 43 14.70 -7.06 -7.74
N GLY A 44 15.60 -8.02 -7.94
CA GLY A 44 16.93 -7.77 -8.50
C GLY A 44 16.94 -7.19 -9.92
N PHE A 45 15.82 -7.21 -10.66
CA PHE A 45 15.74 -6.55 -11.97
C PHE A 45 15.70 -5.02 -11.90
N TYR A 46 15.36 -4.43 -10.74
CA TYR A 46 15.37 -2.98 -10.53
C TYR A 46 16.74 -2.43 -10.09
N GLY A 47 17.66 -3.31 -9.68
CA GLY A 47 18.98 -2.94 -9.14
C GLY A 47 18.98 -2.70 -7.62
N ASP A 48 20.16 -2.82 -7.01
CA ASP A 48 20.33 -2.87 -5.55
C ASP A 48 19.97 -1.55 -4.83
N ASP A 49 20.12 -0.40 -5.51
CA ASP A 49 19.89 0.95 -4.96
C ASP A 49 18.54 1.57 -5.40
N SER A 50 17.60 0.76 -5.92
CA SER A 50 16.30 1.24 -6.39
C SER A 50 15.47 1.88 -5.27
N LEU A 51 15.20 3.18 -5.40
CA LEU A 51 14.33 3.91 -4.47
C LEU A 51 12.87 3.47 -4.60
N LEU A 52 12.46 3.08 -5.81
CA LEU A 52 11.15 2.48 -6.08
C LEU A 52 10.96 1.21 -5.24
N VAL A 53 11.91 0.28 -5.29
CA VAL A 53 11.85 -0.98 -4.54
C VAL A 53 11.89 -0.73 -3.04
N GLN A 54 12.76 0.16 -2.55
CA GLN A 54 12.81 0.50 -1.13
C GLN A 54 11.45 0.99 -0.64
N ARG A 55 10.83 1.92 -1.37
CA ARG A 55 9.52 2.45 -1.00
C ARG A 55 8.39 1.42 -1.11
N LEU A 56 8.43 0.58 -2.15
CA LEU A 56 7.50 -0.53 -2.33
C LEU A 56 7.53 -1.47 -1.11
N ILE A 57 8.73 -1.89 -0.71
CA ILE A 57 8.93 -2.79 0.44
C ILE A 57 8.46 -2.12 1.73
N GLU A 58 8.81 -0.84 1.98
CA GLU A 58 8.32 -0.08 3.14
C GLU A 58 6.78 -0.10 3.22
N ASN A 59 6.10 0.15 2.10
CA ASN A 59 4.64 0.17 2.04
C ASN A 59 4.04 -1.22 2.27
N ILE A 60 4.63 -2.27 1.72
CA ILE A 60 4.17 -3.65 1.96
C ILE A 60 4.39 -4.07 3.41
N VAL A 61 5.52 -3.72 4.03
CA VAL A 61 5.78 -3.97 5.46
C VAL A 61 4.72 -3.30 6.31
N ARG A 62 4.46 -2.01 6.09
CA ARG A 62 3.41 -1.26 6.82
C ARG A 62 2.03 -1.90 6.69
N LEU A 63 1.67 -2.35 5.49
CA LEU A 63 0.40 -3.04 5.28
C LEU A 63 0.35 -4.40 5.98
N ARG A 64 1.44 -5.16 5.93
CA ARG A 64 1.56 -6.47 6.60
C ARG A 64 1.41 -6.33 8.10
N ASP A 65 2.11 -5.38 8.71
CA ASP A 65 2.08 -5.15 10.15
C ASP A 65 0.66 -4.75 10.60
N TRP A 66 -0.01 -3.86 9.85
CA TRP A 66 -1.41 -3.53 10.09
C TRP A 66 -2.33 -4.76 9.92
N CYS A 67 -2.07 -5.61 8.91
CA CYS A 67 -2.84 -6.84 8.74
C CYS A 67 -2.71 -7.77 9.95
N HIS A 68 -1.52 -7.88 10.55
CA HIS A 68 -1.32 -8.63 11.80
C HIS A 68 -2.13 -8.05 12.95
N GLU A 69 -2.10 -6.73 13.14
CA GLU A 69 -2.87 -6.04 14.18
C GLU A 69 -4.39 -6.26 14.03
N GLN A 70 -4.87 -6.34 12.78
CA GLN A 70 -6.28 -6.55 12.48
C GLN A 70 -6.70 -8.03 12.37
N GLY A 71 -5.76 -8.97 12.54
CA GLY A 71 -6.05 -10.40 12.39
C GLY A 71 -6.41 -10.80 10.95
N ILE A 72 -5.86 -10.09 9.96
CA ILE A 72 -5.96 -10.41 8.52
C ILE A 72 -4.86 -11.42 8.17
N PRO A 73 -5.19 -12.61 7.63
CA PRO A 73 -4.20 -13.58 7.19
C PRO A 73 -3.32 -13.02 6.07
N VAL A 74 -2.03 -13.34 6.14
CA VAL A 74 -1.03 -12.94 5.14
C VAL A 74 -0.59 -14.17 4.36
N VAL A 75 -0.67 -14.05 3.04
CA VAL A 75 -0.30 -15.08 2.08
C VAL A 75 0.76 -14.52 1.13
N TYR A 76 1.79 -15.30 0.87
CA TYR A 76 2.82 -15.03 -0.11
C TYR A 76 2.65 -15.95 -1.30
N THR A 77 3.07 -15.50 -2.47
CA THR A 77 3.38 -16.40 -3.58
C THR A 77 4.86 -16.39 -3.88
N ALA A 78 5.40 -17.57 -4.18
CA ALA A 78 6.80 -17.74 -4.56
C ALA A 78 6.92 -18.79 -5.67
N GLN A 79 7.58 -18.44 -6.78
CA GLN A 79 7.92 -19.40 -7.82
C GLN A 79 8.96 -20.39 -7.28
N PRO A 80 8.79 -21.70 -7.58
CA PRO A 80 9.78 -22.70 -7.18
C PRO A 80 11.02 -22.63 -8.07
N SER A 81 12.17 -23.01 -7.53
CA SER A 81 13.44 -23.10 -8.28
C SER A 81 13.45 -24.27 -9.26
N ASP A 82 12.88 -25.42 -8.87
CA ASP A 82 12.71 -26.55 -9.77
C ASP A 82 11.36 -26.43 -10.50
N GLN A 83 11.41 -26.19 -11.82
CA GLN A 83 10.24 -26.19 -12.69
C GLN A 83 10.50 -27.03 -13.92
N PRO A 84 10.04 -28.30 -13.95
CA PRO A 84 10.13 -29.14 -15.13
C PRO A 84 9.54 -28.42 -16.36
N PRO A 85 10.11 -28.57 -17.58
CA PRO A 85 9.60 -27.88 -18.77
C PRO A 85 8.12 -28.14 -19.06
N SER A 86 7.60 -29.32 -18.70
CA SER A 86 6.17 -29.65 -18.79
C SER A 86 5.30 -28.84 -17.83
N ASP A 87 5.81 -28.52 -16.65
CA ASP A 87 5.09 -27.78 -15.62
C ASP A 87 5.16 -26.28 -15.88
N ARG A 88 6.34 -25.77 -16.28
CA ARG A 88 6.54 -24.38 -16.71
C ARG A 88 5.81 -24.08 -18.02
N ALA A 89 5.76 -25.05 -18.94
CA ALA A 89 5.00 -25.01 -20.19
C ALA A 89 5.26 -23.73 -21.01
N LEU A 90 4.20 -23.04 -21.43
CA LEU A 90 4.24 -21.85 -22.30
C LEU A 90 4.96 -20.63 -21.68
N LEU A 91 5.23 -20.63 -20.37
CA LEU A 91 6.05 -19.59 -19.75
C LEU A 91 7.48 -19.59 -20.33
N ASN A 92 7.97 -20.75 -20.79
CA ASN A 92 9.28 -20.86 -21.44
C ASN A 92 9.34 -20.02 -22.72
N ASP A 93 8.26 -19.97 -23.50
CA ASP A 93 8.24 -19.24 -24.77
C ASP A 93 8.33 -17.73 -24.56
N PHE A 94 7.70 -17.22 -23.49
CA PHE A 94 7.67 -15.80 -23.16
C PHE A 94 8.86 -15.34 -22.34
N TRP A 95 9.26 -16.09 -21.32
CA TRP A 95 10.21 -15.64 -20.30
C TRP A 95 11.49 -16.47 -20.23
N GLY A 96 11.61 -17.49 -21.09
CA GLY A 96 12.70 -18.45 -21.01
C GLY A 96 12.68 -19.23 -19.68
N PRO A 97 13.86 -19.67 -19.19
CA PRO A 97 13.95 -20.47 -17.96
C PRO A 97 13.52 -19.69 -16.71
N GLY A 98 13.65 -18.36 -16.72
CA GLY A 98 13.29 -17.50 -15.58
C GLY A 98 14.10 -17.85 -14.32
N LEU A 99 13.42 -18.03 -13.18
CA LEU A 99 14.06 -18.33 -11.89
C LEU A 99 14.83 -19.66 -11.87
N THR A 100 14.51 -20.62 -12.74
CA THR A 100 15.08 -21.98 -12.66
C THR A 100 16.58 -22.03 -12.91
N GLU A 101 17.13 -21.03 -13.61
CA GLU A 101 18.56 -20.88 -13.88
C GLU A 101 19.20 -19.74 -13.07
N ALA A 102 18.44 -19.12 -12.16
CA ALA A 102 18.97 -18.09 -11.28
C ALA A 102 19.77 -18.71 -10.11
N ASP A 103 20.60 -17.87 -9.47
CA ASP A 103 21.27 -18.22 -8.22
C ASP A 103 20.23 -18.69 -7.18
N PRO A 104 20.40 -19.88 -6.55
CA PRO A 104 19.51 -20.35 -5.49
C PRO A 104 19.24 -19.32 -4.39
N GLY A 105 20.21 -18.44 -4.09
CA GLY A 105 20.04 -17.35 -3.13
C GLY A 105 18.97 -16.32 -3.52
N ARG A 106 18.61 -16.25 -4.80
CA ARG A 106 17.60 -15.33 -5.33
C ARG A 106 16.17 -15.88 -5.31
N GLN A 107 15.97 -17.12 -4.84
CA GLN A 107 14.64 -17.70 -4.69
C GLN A 107 13.90 -17.16 -3.45
N ALA A 108 14.63 -16.72 -2.43
CA ALA A 108 14.02 -16.27 -1.19
C ALA A 108 13.11 -15.05 -1.39
N ILE A 109 12.07 -14.95 -0.56
CA ILE A 109 11.37 -13.67 -0.36
C ILE A 109 12.38 -12.66 0.17
N VAL A 110 12.29 -11.41 -0.28
CA VAL A 110 13.23 -10.35 0.13
C VAL A 110 13.30 -10.24 1.66
N SER A 111 14.49 -10.03 2.19
CA SER A 111 14.77 -10.11 3.64
C SER A 111 13.82 -9.30 4.52
N ALA A 112 13.47 -8.07 4.13
CA ALA A 112 12.54 -7.20 4.86
C ALA A 112 11.09 -7.75 4.93
N LEU A 113 10.71 -8.60 3.98
CA LEU A 113 9.39 -9.25 3.89
C LEU A 113 9.45 -10.74 4.24
N THR A 114 10.51 -11.20 4.93
CA THR A 114 10.61 -12.58 5.40
C THR A 114 9.30 -13.02 6.06
N PRO A 115 8.67 -14.12 5.61
CA PRO A 115 7.42 -14.60 6.19
C PRO A 115 7.59 -14.89 7.68
N ALA A 116 6.67 -14.35 8.48
CA ALA A 116 6.56 -14.61 9.91
C ALA A 116 5.93 -15.99 10.18
N GLU A 117 6.05 -16.45 11.43
CA GLU A 117 5.39 -17.67 11.86
C GLU A 117 3.86 -17.56 11.71
N GLY A 118 3.24 -18.57 11.09
CA GLY A 118 1.80 -18.59 10.81
C GLY A 118 1.38 -17.96 9.48
N GLU A 119 2.29 -17.27 8.77
CA GLU A 119 2.02 -16.80 7.42
C GLU A 119 2.14 -17.94 6.40
N THR A 120 1.34 -17.88 5.34
CA THR A 120 1.28 -18.94 4.33
C THR A 120 2.13 -18.58 3.12
N VAL A 121 2.98 -19.48 2.65
CA VAL A 121 3.72 -19.31 1.38
C VAL A 121 3.23 -20.34 0.37
N LEU A 122 2.59 -19.87 -0.69
CA LEU A 122 2.05 -20.71 -1.76
C LEU A 122 3.03 -20.80 -2.93
N THR A 123 3.23 -22.03 -3.44
CA THR A 123 4.02 -22.24 -4.66
C THR A 123 3.31 -21.65 -5.87
N LYS A 124 4.02 -20.80 -6.62
CA LYS A 124 3.47 -20.06 -7.76
C LYS A 124 3.85 -20.69 -9.09
N TRP A 125 2.84 -21.07 -9.88
CA TRP A 125 3.06 -21.74 -11.17
C TRP A 125 2.68 -20.93 -12.41
N ARG A 126 1.76 -19.98 -12.30
CA ARG A 126 1.22 -19.19 -13.44
C ARG A 126 1.14 -17.72 -13.05
N TYR A 127 0.58 -16.84 -13.88
CA TYR A 127 0.43 -15.43 -13.48
C TYR A 127 -0.55 -15.24 -12.33
N SER A 128 -1.68 -15.95 -12.33
CA SER A 128 -2.65 -15.86 -11.23
C SER A 128 -2.23 -16.69 -10.02
N ALA A 129 -2.40 -16.13 -8.82
CA ALA A 129 -2.14 -16.80 -7.55
C ALA A 129 -3.13 -17.95 -7.23
N PHE A 130 -4.22 -18.07 -7.98
CA PHE A 130 -5.22 -19.14 -7.84
C PHE A 130 -4.89 -20.39 -8.67
N GLN A 131 -4.10 -20.23 -9.72
CA GLN A 131 -3.83 -21.31 -10.67
C GLN A 131 -2.83 -22.31 -10.10
N ARG A 132 -3.28 -23.57 -9.92
CA ARG A 132 -2.51 -24.67 -9.31
C ARG A 132 -2.04 -24.33 -7.89
N SER A 133 -2.94 -23.74 -7.12
CA SER A 133 -2.69 -23.20 -5.78
C SER A 133 -3.89 -23.45 -4.88
N GLU A 134 -3.67 -23.45 -3.57
CA GLU A 134 -4.71 -23.65 -2.55
C GLU A 134 -5.37 -22.34 -2.09
N LEU A 135 -4.98 -21.19 -2.67
CA LEU A 135 -5.44 -19.86 -2.23
C LEU A 135 -6.95 -19.76 -2.08
N ARG A 136 -7.71 -20.23 -3.08
CA ARG A 136 -9.19 -20.17 -3.04
C ARG A 136 -9.75 -21.01 -1.90
N THR A 137 -9.22 -22.21 -1.72
CA THR A 137 -9.65 -23.14 -0.66
C THR A 137 -9.38 -22.53 0.71
N LEU A 138 -8.18 -22.00 0.93
CA LEU A 138 -7.82 -21.34 2.20
C LEU A 138 -8.72 -20.14 2.50
N MET A 139 -8.97 -19.28 1.51
CA MET A 139 -9.87 -18.14 1.68
C MET A 139 -11.29 -18.57 2.05
N GLN A 140 -11.81 -19.64 1.43
CA GLN A 140 -13.11 -20.21 1.76
C GLN A 140 -13.15 -20.78 3.19
N GLU A 141 -12.12 -21.52 3.58
CA GLU A 141 -11.99 -22.09 4.94
C GLU A 141 -11.90 -21.01 6.02
N TRP A 142 -11.24 -19.90 5.72
CA TRP A 142 -11.16 -18.73 6.60
C TRP A 142 -12.42 -17.85 6.58
N GLY A 143 -13.39 -18.14 5.70
CA GLY A 143 -14.59 -17.33 5.54
C GLY A 143 -14.32 -15.93 5.00
N ARG A 144 -13.32 -15.78 4.13
CA ARG A 144 -12.80 -14.51 3.61
C ARG A 144 -13.00 -14.40 2.10
N ASP A 145 -13.58 -13.30 1.66
CA ASP A 145 -13.97 -13.04 0.27
C ASP A 145 -13.45 -11.70 -0.26
N GLN A 146 -12.43 -11.13 0.38
CA GLN A 146 -11.69 -9.96 -0.08
C GLN A 146 -10.19 -10.25 -0.14
N LEU A 147 -9.50 -9.76 -1.16
CA LEU A 147 -8.07 -9.96 -1.38
C LEU A 147 -7.37 -8.62 -1.58
N LEU A 148 -6.50 -8.24 -0.64
CA LEU A 148 -5.60 -7.10 -0.76
C LEU A 148 -4.36 -7.56 -1.54
N ILE A 149 -4.08 -6.96 -2.69
CA ILE A 149 -3.03 -7.41 -3.62
C ILE A 149 -1.88 -6.39 -3.62
N THR A 150 -0.69 -6.86 -3.25
CA THR A 150 0.58 -6.11 -3.30
C THR A 150 1.65 -6.90 -4.04
N GLY A 151 2.79 -6.26 -4.34
CA GLY A 151 3.96 -6.92 -4.91
C GLY A 151 4.16 -6.68 -6.41
N VAL A 152 4.77 -7.64 -7.10
CA VAL A 152 5.22 -7.48 -8.50
C VAL A 152 4.79 -8.64 -9.41
N TYR A 153 4.63 -8.43 -10.72
CA TYR A 153 4.54 -7.15 -11.43
C TYR A 153 3.07 -6.76 -11.60
N ALA A 154 2.75 -5.46 -11.45
CA ALA A 154 1.38 -4.96 -11.38
C ALA A 154 0.51 -5.44 -12.56
N HIS A 155 0.95 -5.25 -13.81
CA HIS A 155 0.19 -5.61 -15.01
C HIS A 155 0.20 -7.09 -15.39
N ILE A 156 1.05 -7.91 -14.77
CA ILE A 156 1.19 -9.33 -15.11
C ILE A 156 0.50 -10.19 -14.05
N GLY A 157 1.19 -10.46 -12.94
CA GLY A 157 0.75 -11.41 -11.93
C GLY A 157 -0.34 -10.83 -11.04
N CYS A 158 -0.15 -9.59 -10.58
CA CYS A 158 -1.11 -8.91 -9.71
C CYS A 158 -2.44 -8.68 -10.45
N LEU A 159 -2.40 -8.16 -11.68
CA LEU A 159 -3.59 -7.96 -12.52
C LEU A 159 -4.29 -9.28 -12.88
N ALA A 160 -3.55 -10.32 -13.28
CA ALA A 160 -4.15 -11.62 -13.57
C ALA A 160 -4.82 -12.23 -12.32
N THR A 161 -4.20 -12.07 -11.16
CA THR A 161 -4.78 -12.50 -9.88
C THR A 161 -6.03 -11.70 -9.53
N ALA A 162 -6.03 -10.38 -9.71
CA ALA A 162 -7.22 -9.54 -9.48
C ALA A 162 -8.38 -9.92 -10.40
N LEU A 163 -8.09 -10.16 -11.69
CA LEU A 163 -9.09 -10.59 -12.65
C LEU A 163 -9.67 -11.97 -12.29
N GLU A 164 -8.84 -12.91 -11.85
CA GLU A 164 -9.33 -14.23 -11.44
C GLU A 164 -10.09 -14.19 -10.11
N ALA A 165 -9.62 -13.41 -9.12
CA ALA A 165 -10.35 -13.17 -7.88
C ALA A 165 -11.79 -12.72 -8.17
N PHE A 166 -11.95 -11.72 -9.04
CA PHE A 166 -13.26 -11.25 -9.50
C PHE A 166 -14.13 -12.36 -10.10
N MET A 167 -13.55 -13.23 -10.93
CA MET A 167 -14.28 -14.33 -11.58
C MET A 167 -14.65 -15.47 -10.64
N VAL A 168 -14.04 -15.55 -9.45
CA VAL A 168 -14.35 -16.57 -8.43
C VAL A 168 -15.04 -15.98 -7.20
N ASP A 169 -15.69 -14.82 -7.38
CA ASP A 169 -16.49 -14.11 -6.38
C ASP A 169 -15.71 -13.57 -5.18
N ILE A 170 -14.43 -13.23 -5.37
CA ILE A 170 -13.56 -12.56 -4.39
C ILE A 170 -13.34 -11.10 -4.81
N GLN A 171 -13.60 -10.16 -3.89
CA GLN A 171 -13.39 -8.74 -4.15
C GLN A 171 -11.89 -8.42 -4.10
N ALA A 172 -11.32 -8.06 -5.25
CA ALA A 172 -9.92 -7.66 -5.34
C ALA A 172 -9.74 -6.18 -4.99
N PHE A 173 -8.74 -5.90 -4.15
CA PHE A 173 -8.26 -4.57 -3.81
C PHE A 173 -6.78 -4.48 -4.16
N MET A 174 -6.43 -3.83 -5.27
CA MET A 174 -5.03 -3.58 -5.63
C MET A 174 -4.54 -2.33 -4.88
N VAL A 175 -3.49 -2.47 -4.07
CA VAL A 175 -2.94 -1.35 -3.30
C VAL A 175 -1.93 -0.61 -4.17
N GLY A 176 -2.34 0.51 -4.75
CA GLY A 176 -1.64 1.14 -5.89
C GLY A 176 -0.22 1.59 -5.56
N ASP A 177 0.02 2.09 -4.35
CA ASP A 177 1.35 2.46 -3.86
C ASP A 177 2.09 1.29 -3.19
N ALA A 178 1.57 0.07 -3.25
CA ALA A 178 2.22 -1.16 -2.78
C ALA A 178 2.31 -2.25 -3.88
N VAL A 179 2.27 -1.83 -5.15
CA VAL A 179 2.67 -2.65 -6.31
C VAL A 179 3.75 -1.94 -7.12
N ALA A 180 4.55 -2.69 -7.86
CA ALA A 180 5.49 -2.12 -8.84
C ALA A 180 5.46 -2.90 -10.16
N ASP A 181 6.00 -2.29 -11.20
CA ASP A 181 5.92 -2.79 -12.56
C ASP A 181 7.17 -2.45 -13.38
N PHE A 182 7.22 -2.93 -14.62
CA PHE A 182 8.30 -2.65 -15.56
C PHE A 182 8.42 -1.17 -15.93
N SER A 183 7.31 -0.43 -15.87
CA SER A 183 7.25 1.00 -16.14
C SER A 183 6.07 1.65 -15.41
N ALA A 184 6.14 2.97 -15.21
CA ALA A 184 5.01 3.74 -14.70
C ALA A 184 3.76 3.62 -15.58
N GLU A 185 3.94 3.50 -16.90
CA GLU A 185 2.83 3.35 -17.85
C GLU A 185 2.09 2.02 -17.64
N GLU A 186 2.81 0.91 -17.55
CA GLU A 186 2.21 -0.42 -17.30
C GLU A 186 1.59 -0.51 -15.91
N HIS A 187 2.22 0.12 -14.92
CA HIS A 187 1.65 0.26 -13.58
C HIS A 187 0.29 0.97 -13.64
N HIS A 188 0.23 2.20 -14.18
CA HIS A 188 -1.04 2.93 -14.28
C HIS A 188 -2.07 2.20 -15.13
N MET A 189 -1.67 1.49 -16.19
CA MET A 189 -2.56 0.66 -16.98
C MET A 189 -3.21 -0.44 -16.13
N ALA A 190 -2.44 -1.13 -15.30
CA ALA A 190 -2.95 -2.17 -14.40
C ALA A 190 -3.99 -1.59 -13.42
N LEU A 191 -3.69 -0.45 -12.79
CA LEU A 191 -4.62 0.22 -11.87
C LEU A 191 -5.93 0.61 -12.56
N ASN A 192 -5.84 1.25 -13.73
CA ASN A 192 -7.00 1.63 -14.53
C ASN A 192 -7.85 0.42 -14.94
N TYR A 193 -7.20 -0.70 -15.29
CA TYR A 193 -7.90 -1.92 -15.63
C TYR A 193 -8.65 -2.48 -14.42
N VAL A 194 -7.97 -2.63 -13.28
CA VAL A 194 -8.59 -3.15 -12.04
C VAL A 194 -9.80 -2.30 -11.64
N ALA A 195 -9.60 -0.98 -11.45
CA ALA A 195 -10.64 -0.06 -11.00
C ALA A 195 -11.89 -0.06 -11.89
N SER A 196 -11.72 -0.30 -13.18
CA SER A 196 -12.81 -0.21 -14.15
C SER A 196 -13.41 -1.56 -14.55
N ARG A 197 -12.78 -2.70 -14.23
CA ARG A 197 -13.18 -4.03 -14.73
C ARG A 197 -13.29 -5.13 -13.68
N CYS A 198 -12.40 -5.19 -12.69
CA CYS A 198 -12.30 -6.40 -11.85
C CYS A 198 -11.95 -6.14 -10.38
N GLY A 199 -11.92 -4.91 -9.90
CA GLY A 199 -11.65 -4.66 -8.49
C GLY A 199 -11.77 -3.19 -8.09
N CYS A 200 -11.29 -2.92 -6.89
CA CYS A 200 -11.02 -1.58 -6.40
C CYS A 200 -9.50 -1.36 -6.36
N VAL A 201 -9.07 -0.13 -6.59
CA VAL A 201 -7.72 0.35 -6.35
C VAL A 201 -7.77 1.26 -5.12
N THR A 202 -6.83 1.10 -4.19
CA THR A 202 -6.77 1.86 -2.94
C THR A 202 -5.34 2.30 -2.66
N ALA A 203 -5.15 3.42 -1.97
CA ALA A 203 -3.84 3.73 -1.41
C ALA A 203 -3.65 2.99 -0.09
N LEU A 204 -2.39 2.76 0.30
CA LEU A 204 -2.03 2.24 1.61
C LEU A 204 -2.66 3.08 2.72
N GLY A 205 -2.54 4.41 2.62
CA GLY A 205 -3.04 5.35 3.63
C GLY A 205 -4.55 5.24 3.90
N ASP A 206 -5.33 4.83 2.89
CA ASP A 206 -6.78 4.63 3.03
C ASP A 206 -7.12 3.34 3.80
N LEU A 207 -6.23 2.34 3.76
CA LEU A 207 -6.41 1.06 4.46
C LEU A 207 -5.93 1.12 5.90
N VAL A 208 -4.68 1.53 6.11
CA VAL A 208 -4.05 1.44 7.44
C VAL A 208 -4.41 2.63 8.34
N GLY A 209 -5.11 3.63 7.79
CA GLY A 209 -5.19 4.96 8.35
C GLY A 209 -3.81 5.62 8.30
N ASP A 210 -3.74 6.93 8.11
CA ASP A 210 -2.45 7.58 7.95
C ASP A 210 -1.63 7.52 9.27
N THR A 211 -0.86 6.45 9.48
CA THR A 211 0.09 6.30 10.60
C THR A 211 1.38 7.08 10.35
N SER A 212 1.59 7.51 9.09
CA SER A 212 2.58 8.54 8.73
C SER A 212 2.14 9.95 9.15
N ASN A 213 0.85 10.16 9.48
CA ASN A 213 0.36 11.37 10.14
C ASN A 213 0.62 11.33 11.66
N GLN A 214 1.87 11.16 12.07
CA GLN A 214 2.24 11.91 13.27
C GLN A 214 2.17 13.37 12.89
N PRO A 215 1.40 14.22 13.62
CA PRO A 215 1.34 15.64 13.30
C PRO A 215 2.76 16.19 13.20
N SER A 216 3.13 16.77 12.07
CA SER A 216 4.39 17.48 11.83
C SER A 216 4.14 18.98 11.68
N ARG A 217 5.19 19.82 11.75
CA ARG A 217 5.04 21.26 11.49
C ARG A 217 4.44 21.52 10.11
N ASP A 218 4.91 20.78 9.10
CA ASP A 218 4.41 20.92 7.73
C ASP A 218 2.98 20.41 7.60
N TRP A 219 2.63 19.30 8.26
CA TRP A 219 1.25 18.81 8.32
C TRP A 219 0.31 19.86 8.91
N LEU A 220 0.69 20.45 10.06
CA LEU A 220 -0.13 21.46 10.74
C LEU A 220 -0.37 22.67 9.83
N ARG A 221 0.69 23.14 9.16
CA ARG A 221 0.60 24.25 8.21
C ARG A 221 -0.33 23.94 7.05
N HIS A 222 -0.14 22.80 6.37
CA HIS A 222 -1.01 22.40 5.27
C HIS A 222 -2.46 22.21 5.72
N ARG A 223 -2.66 21.67 6.94
CA ARG A 223 -4.01 21.45 7.46
C ARG A 223 -4.73 22.75 7.77
N VAL A 224 -4.06 23.69 8.44
CA VAL A 224 -4.61 25.03 8.72
C VAL A 224 -4.88 25.79 7.43
N THR A 225 -4.00 25.66 6.42
CA THR A 225 -4.20 26.24 5.09
C THR A 225 -5.50 25.79 4.43
N ARG A 226 -5.93 24.54 4.66
CA ARG A 226 -7.19 24.01 4.13
C ARG A 226 -8.41 24.41 4.95
N LEU A 227 -8.22 24.78 6.22
CA LEU A 227 -9.30 25.18 7.11
C LEU A 227 -9.65 26.65 6.90
N ILE A 228 -8.65 27.48 6.62
CA ILE A 228 -8.81 28.91 6.41
C ILE A 228 -8.95 29.17 4.91
N ASP A 229 -10.03 29.81 4.47
CA ASP A 229 -10.23 30.20 3.06
C ASP A 229 -9.24 31.32 2.66
N GLY A 230 -7.98 30.95 2.38
CA GLY A 230 -6.92 31.88 2.00
C GLY A 230 -5.62 31.17 1.62
N ASP A 231 -4.78 31.83 0.82
CA ASP A 231 -3.43 31.36 0.51
C ASP A 231 -2.53 31.56 1.74
N VAL A 232 -2.50 30.57 2.64
CA VAL A 232 -1.75 30.61 3.91
C VAL A 232 -0.23 30.44 3.69
N THR A 233 0.24 30.34 2.44
CA THR A 233 1.69 30.31 2.15
C THR A 233 2.41 31.61 2.58
N ALA A 234 1.67 32.67 2.91
CA ALA A 234 2.18 33.95 3.42
C ALA A 234 2.02 34.18 4.94
N VAL A 235 1.38 33.28 5.69
CA VAL A 235 1.15 33.48 7.14
C VAL A 235 2.39 33.11 7.94
N ALA A 236 2.95 34.07 8.67
CA ALA A 236 4.10 33.81 9.53
C ALA A 236 3.71 32.92 10.73
N ALA A 237 4.66 32.14 11.26
CA ALA A 237 4.37 31.12 12.28
C ALA A 237 3.82 31.69 13.60
N ASP A 238 4.08 32.97 13.86
CA ASP A 238 3.70 33.73 15.05
C ASP A 238 2.46 34.62 14.84
N GLU A 239 1.88 34.64 13.65
CA GLU A 239 0.68 35.42 13.35
C GLU A 239 -0.60 34.75 13.88
N ASN A 240 -1.57 35.59 14.21
CA ASN A 240 -2.86 35.16 14.73
C ASN A 240 -3.75 34.65 13.60
N LEU A 241 -4.09 33.36 13.64
CA LEU A 241 -4.88 32.68 12.61
C LEU A 241 -6.33 33.21 12.51
N LEU A 242 -6.85 33.85 13.56
CA LEU A 242 -8.18 34.48 13.53
C LEU A 242 -8.22 35.64 12.51
N ASP A 243 -7.11 36.33 12.30
CA ASP A 243 -7.00 37.44 11.33
C ASP A 243 -7.12 36.94 9.88
N TYR A 244 -6.93 35.63 9.68
CA TYR A 244 -6.99 34.98 8.38
C TYR A 244 -8.33 34.28 8.12
N GLY A 245 -9.26 34.25 9.07
CA GLY A 245 -10.58 33.63 8.90
C GLY A 245 -10.75 32.30 9.62
N LEU A 246 -9.86 31.99 10.56
CA LEU A 246 -10.03 30.83 11.44
C LEU A 246 -11.24 31.01 12.37
N ASP A 247 -12.17 30.04 12.37
CA ASP A 247 -13.37 30.04 13.22
C ASP A 247 -13.43 28.86 14.22
N SER A 248 -14.44 28.89 15.09
CA SER A 248 -14.59 27.88 16.15
C SER A 248 -14.90 26.47 15.62
N LEU A 249 -15.59 26.34 14.48
CA LEU A 249 -15.88 25.04 13.87
C LEU A 249 -14.62 24.40 13.31
N GLN A 250 -13.77 25.22 12.67
CA GLN A 250 -12.49 24.78 12.13
C GLN A 250 -11.53 24.32 13.25
N VAL A 251 -11.47 25.05 14.35
CA VAL A 251 -10.67 24.65 15.52
C VAL A 251 -11.20 23.34 16.12
N MET A 252 -12.52 23.19 16.26
CA MET A 252 -13.11 21.94 16.75
C MET A 252 -12.82 20.74 15.83
N ASN A 253 -12.86 20.94 14.52
CA ASN A 253 -12.51 19.90 13.54
C ASN A 253 -11.04 19.48 13.68
N LEU A 254 -10.14 20.45 13.84
CA LEU A 254 -8.72 20.18 14.07
C LEU A 254 -8.49 19.40 15.39
N VAL A 255 -9.20 19.74 16.46
CA VAL A 255 -9.15 19.00 17.74
C VAL A 255 -9.57 17.54 17.55
N ALA A 256 -10.67 17.31 16.84
CA ALA A 256 -11.17 15.95 16.59
C ALA A 256 -10.17 15.12 15.77
N GLU A 257 -9.54 15.73 14.78
CA GLU A 257 -8.53 15.09 13.93
C GLU A 257 -7.25 14.80 14.69
N LEU A 258 -6.71 15.75 15.46
CA LEU A 258 -5.55 15.51 16.32
C LEU A 258 -5.79 14.35 17.30
N LYS A 259 -7.01 14.23 17.82
CA LYS A 259 -7.40 13.09 18.67
C LYS A 259 -7.33 11.76 17.92
N THR A 260 -7.74 11.70 16.65
CA THR A 260 -7.57 10.49 15.81
C THR A 260 -6.10 10.17 15.53
N LEU A 261 -5.22 11.18 15.56
CA LEU A 261 -3.76 11.04 15.43
C LEU A 261 -3.04 10.81 16.77
N GLY A 262 -3.78 10.46 17.84
CA GLY A 262 -3.22 10.16 19.16
C GLY A 262 -2.83 11.38 20.00
N VAL A 263 -3.11 12.61 19.54
CA VAL A 263 -2.82 13.86 20.26
C VAL A 263 -4.08 14.42 20.89
N THR A 264 -4.21 14.31 22.21
CA THR A 264 -5.39 14.83 22.93
C THR A 264 -5.17 16.28 23.35
N LEU A 265 -5.85 17.19 22.65
CA LEU A 265 -5.92 18.63 22.95
C LEU A 265 -7.39 19.06 23.09
N SER A 266 -7.61 20.15 23.82
CA SER A 266 -8.91 20.79 23.97
C SER A 266 -9.02 22.04 23.10
N PHE A 267 -10.26 22.43 22.82
CA PHE A 267 -10.55 23.70 22.14
C PHE A 267 -9.94 24.90 22.89
N GLU A 268 -10.06 24.93 24.21
CA GLU A 268 -9.53 26.01 25.06
C GLU A 268 -8.01 26.15 24.91
N GLU A 269 -7.28 25.03 24.89
CA GLU A 269 -5.82 25.01 24.68
C GLU A 269 -5.42 25.65 23.34
N LEU A 270 -6.14 25.35 22.25
CA LEU A 270 -5.85 25.91 20.93
C LEU A 270 -6.28 27.38 20.80
N THR A 271 -7.43 27.78 21.37
CA THR A 271 -7.91 29.17 21.27
C THR A 271 -7.13 30.16 22.15
N ARG A 272 -6.37 29.70 23.14
CA ARG A 272 -5.57 30.58 24.02
C ARG A 272 -4.50 31.35 23.25
N THR A 273 -3.89 30.71 22.26
CA THR A 273 -2.86 31.32 21.42
C THR A 273 -2.97 30.70 20.02
N PRO A 274 -3.86 31.23 19.15
CA PRO A 274 -4.19 30.65 17.86
C PRO A 274 -3.12 30.98 16.80
N THR A 275 -1.89 30.50 17.00
CA THR A 275 -0.77 30.64 16.06
C THR A 275 -0.19 29.27 15.73
N LEU A 276 0.43 29.12 14.54
CA LEU A 276 1.04 27.86 14.12
C LEU A 276 2.14 27.39 15.08
N GLU A 277 2.99 28.30 15.56
CA GLU A 277 4.09 27.98 16.48
C GLU A 277 3.57 27.53 17.87
N ALA A 278 2.55 28.20 18.39
CA ALA A 278 1.97 27.84 19.69
C ALA A 278 1.24 26.50 19.63
N TRP A 279 0.49 26.25 18.55
CA TRP A 279 -0.18 24.98 18.32
C TRP A 279 0.80 23.83 18.14
N TRP A 280 1.88 24.04 17.38
CA TRP A 280 2.92 23.03 17.24
C TRP A 280 3.57 22.68 18.58
N THR A 281 3.92 23.68 19.38
CA THR A 281 4.51 23.48 20.71
C THR A 281 3.61 22.63 21.61
N LEU A 282 2.29 22.88 21.58
CA LEU A 282 1.32 22.09 22.35
C LEU A 282 1.24 20.63 21.87
N ILE A 283 1.22 20.42 20.56
CA ILE A 283 1.20 19.09 19.94
C ILE A 283 2.46 18.31 20.35
N GLU A 284 3.64 18.92 20.24
CA GLU A 284 4.92 18.30 20.61
C GLU A 284 4.97 17.91 22.09
N GLN A 285 4.51 18.79 22.99
CA GLN A 285 4.42 18.50 24.42
C GLN A 285 3.52 17.31 24.73
N LYS A 286 2.34 17.23 24.10
CA LYS A 286 1.40 16.11 24.31
C LYS A 286 1.96 14.80 23.76
N ARG A 287 2.70 14.87 22.64
CA ARG A 287 3.37 13.70 22.04
C ARG A 287 4.50 13.17 22.90
N LEU A 288 5.27 14.03 23.58
CA LEU A 288 6.34 13.62 24.49
C LEU A 288 5.82 13.07 25.83
N ALA A 289 4.57 13.35 26.17
CA ALA A 289 3.94 12.92 27.43
C ALA A 289 3.10 11.63 27.29
N ALA A 290 2.90 11.14 26.07
CA ALA A 290 2.17 9.91 25.73
C ALA A 290 3.13 8.73 25.58
#